data_AF-B8B8X3-F1
#
_entry.id   AF-B8B8X3-F1
#
_cell.length_a   1.000
_cell.length_b   1.000
_cell.length_c   1.000
_cell.angle_alpha   90.00
_cell.angle_beta   90.00
_cell.angle_gamma   90.00
#
_symmetry.space_group_name_H-M   'P 1'
#
loop_
_entity.id
_entity.type
_entity.pdbx_description
1 polymer ?
#
loop_
_entity_poly.entity_id
_entity_poly.type
_entity_poly.pdbx_seq_one_letter_code
_entity_poly.pdbx_strand_id
1 'polypeptide(L)'
;MEDYLVDTCGLTAAQSLKASKNVSHLKSATKPDVVLAILSGVGLSGADLAAVVAAEPWLLCTKAPSVASLRHRVGLSDPQIASLLLLPGGAKGLHTCDMAPRLEFWIPFLGSFEMLLKILKRNNAIVSSSLEKMSQTSTRVLTFSPERLKVIVQQVEKLHMPGCSWAFKNAVGAVARSNEGIVNARMEFLSSSLGCSMEKLCSAVCKCPQILGLSESKLHSKIEFLVGKVGLEPDYILQRPVLLTYSLEKWLVPRHYVVEVLLVKGLIKKLLIFTVVYV
;
A
#
# COMPACT_ATOMS: atom_id res chain seq x y z
N MET A 1 5.86 30.01 15.35
CA MET A 1 6.18 28.62 14.99
C MET A 1 6.65 28.53 13.54
N GLU A 2 6.08 29.31 12.61
CA GLU A 2 6.58 29.37 11.22
C GLU A 2 8.04 29.86 11.15
N ASP A 3 8.37 30.93 11.86
CA ASP A 3 9.75 31.45 11.92
C ASP A 3 10.71 30.41 12.52
N TYR A 4 10.30 29.71 13.58
CA TYR A 4 11.06 28.62 14.18
C TYR A 4 11.37 27.49 13.16
N LEU A 5 10.40 27.10 12.33
CA LEU A 5 10.62 26.07 11.31
C LEU A 5 11.59 26.54 10.22
N VAL A 6 11.61 27.83 9.90
CA VAL A 6 12.56 28.39 8.93
C VAL A 6 13.95 28.50 9.55
N ASP A 7 14.05 29.16 10.70
CA ASP A 7 15.33 29.53 11.32
C ASP A 7 16.04 28.34 11.98
N THR A 8 15.28 27.44 12.61
CA THR A 8 15.84 26.32 13.39
C THR A 8 15.76 24.99 12.64
N CYS A 9 14.68 24.73 11.89
CA CYS A 9 14.54 23.49 11.12
C CYS A 9 15.02 23.61 9.65
N GLY A 10 15.39 24.81 9.19
CA GLY A 10 15.92 25.01 7.83
C GLY A 10 14.89 24.85 6.70
N LEU A 11 13.59 24.98 6.99
CA LEU A 11 12.54 24.87 5.99
C LEU A 11 12.46 26.14 5.13
N THR A 12 12.08 25.98 3.86
CA THR A 12 11.67 27.13 3.04
C THR A 12 10.36 27.73 3.55
N ALA A 13 10.09 29.01 3.27
CA ALA A 13 8.85 29.67 3.68
C ALA A 13 7.58 28.90 3.26
N ALA A 14 7.56 28.32 2.06
CA ALA A 14 6.45 27.51 1.56
C ALA A 14 6.29 26.17 2.33
N GLN A 15 7.39 25.50 2.66
CA GLN A 15 7.36 24.29 3.48
C GLN A 15 6.92 24.60 4.92
N SER A 16 7.42 25.70 5.49
CA SER A 16 7.06 26.15 6.83
C SER A 16 5.56 26.43 6.96
N LEU A 17 4.96 27.18 6.02
CA LEU A 17 3.52 27.45 5.99
C LEU A 17 2.67 26.17 5.88
N LYS A 18 3.16 25.15 5.17
CA LYS A 18 2.47 23.85 5.07
C LYS A 18 2.60 23.05 6.37
N ALA A 19 3.79 23.06 6.96
CA ALA A 19 4.11 22.32 8.16
C ALA A 19 3.46 22.92 9.42
N SER A 20 3.38 24.25 9.51
CA SER A 20 2.82 24.98 10.66
C SER A 20 1.38 24.60 10.96
N LYS A 21 0.57 24.31 9.93
CA LYS A 21 -0.81 23.83 10.07
C LYS A 21 -0.89 22.55 10.90
N ASN A 22 0.08 21.65 10.73
CA ASN A 22 0.16 20.37 11.43
C ASN A 22 0.68 20.49 12.87
N VAL A 23 1.45 21.55 13.16
CA VAL A 23 2.07 21.78 14.48
C VAL A 23 1.52 23.02 15.19
N SER A 24 0.32 23.47 14.79
CA SER A 24 -0.35 24.68 15.29
C SER A 24 -0.58 24.69 16.81
N HIS A 25 -0.57 23.52 17.44
CA HIS A 25 -0.73 23.33 18.88
C HIS A 25 0.58 23.45 19.67
N LEU A 26 1.74 23.52 19.02
CA LEU A 26 3.02 23.74 19.70
C LEU A 26 3.15 25.21 20.09
N LYS A 27 3.13 25.47 21.41
CA LYS A 27 3.29 26.80 22.01
C LYS A 27 4.72 27.08 22.50
N SER A 28 5.60 26.08 22.46
CA SER A 28 6.98 26.14 22.99
C SER A 28 7.93 25.31 22.12
N ALA A 29 9.17 25.76 22.00
CA ALA A 29 10.25 25.08 21.29
C ALA A 29 10.87 23.91 22.06
N THR A 30 10.65 23.81 23.37
CA THR A 30 11.30 22.80 24.23
C THR A 30 11.14 21.35 23.79
N LYS A 31 9.96 20.95 23.28
CA LYS A 31 9.75 19.59 22.76
C LYS A 31 10.39 19.38 21.38
N PRO A 32 10.13 20.27 20.39
CA PRO A 32 10.85 20.26 19.12
C PRO A 32 12.37 20.16 19.26
N ASP A 33 12.99 20.97 20.12
CA ASP A 33 14.45 20.99 20.27
C ASP A 33 15.01 19.64 20.73
N VAL A 34 14.32 18.95 21.64
CA VAL A 34 14.70 17.59 22.08
C VAL A 34 14.59 16.59 20.93
N VAL A 35 13.53 16.66 20.12
CA VAL A 35 13.35 15.79 18.96
C VAL A 35 14.44 16.05 17.91
N LEU A 36 14.74 17.32 17.63
CA LEU A 36 15.80 17.71 16.70
C LEU A 36 17.17 17.22 17.18
N ALA A 37 17.48 17.37 18.47
CA ALA A 37 18.74 16.87 19.04
C ALA A 37 18.88 15.34 18.89
N ILE A 38 17.79 14.58 19.08
CA ILE A 38 17.79 13.13 18.88
C ILE A 38 18.02 12.77 17.41
N LEU A 39 17.41 13.51 16.48
CA LEU A 39 17.58 13.30 15.04
C LEU A 39 18.97 13.70 14.54
N SER A 40 19.52 14.82 15.01
CA SER A 40 20.91 15.19 14.72
C SER A 40 21.89 14.16 15.27
N GLY A 41 21.57 13.57 16.43
CA GLY A 41 22.35 12.51 17.06
C GLY A 41 22.42 11.20 16.27
N VAL A 42 21.61 10.99 15.21
CA VAL A 42 21.77 9.85 14.28
C VAL A 42 22.58 10.21 13.02
N GLY A 43 23.13 11.43 12.95
CA GLY A 43 24.01 11.86 11.85
C GLY A 43 23.29 12.46 10.64
N LEU A 44 22.03 12.89 10.77
CA LEU A 44 21.34 13.63 9.71
C LEU A 44 21.97 15.02 9.52
N SER A 45 22.23 15.39 8.26
CA SER A 45 22.65 16.76 7.95
C SER A 45 21.51 17.75 8.21
N GLY A 46 21.82 19.05 8.32
CA GLY A 46 20.79 20.08 8.47
C GLY A 46 19.75 20.05 7.33
N ALA A 47 20.18 19.75 6.10
CA ALA A 47 19.29 19.61 4.95
C ALA A 47 18.41 18.35 5.02
N ASP A 48 18.98 17.23 5.47
CA ASP A 48 18.24 15.98 5.66
C ASP A 48 17.20 16.11 6.78
N LEU A 49 17.57 16.79 7.86
CA LEU A 49 16.67 17.10 8.96
C LEU A 49 15.53 18.02 8.50
N ALA A 50 15.83 19.05 7.69
CA ALA A 50 14.82 19.89 7.07
C ALA A 50 13.86 19.08 6.17
N ALA A 51 14.39 18.14 5.38
CA ALA A 51 13.60 17.27 4.52
C ALA A 51 12.67 16.35 5.33
N VAL A 52 13.17 15.75 6.42
CA VAL A 52 12.40 14.90 7.33
C VAL A 52 11.28 15.70 8.02
N VAL A 53 11.60 16.90 8.53
CA VAL A 53 10.61 17.78 9.20
C VAL A 53 9.57 18.29 8.21
N ALA A 54 9.96 18.64 6.99
CA ALA A 54 9.03 19.06 5.93
C ALA A 54 8.08 17.92 5.52
N ALA A 55 8.58 16.68 5.48
CA ALA A 55 7.78 15.50 5.14
C ALA A 55 6.83 15.11 6.28
N GLU A 56 7.28 15.15 7.54
CA GLU A 56 6.52 14.72 8.71
C GLU A 56 6.61 15.73 9.89
N PRO A 57 5.92 16.88 9.80
CA PRO A 57 5.97 17.93 10.83
C PRO A 57 5.52 17.47 12.22
N TRP A 58 4.60 16.49 12.28
CA TRP A 58 4.07 15.91 13.51
C TRP A 58 5.14 15.25 14.40
N LEU A 59 6.28 14.89 13.82
CA LEU A 59 7.38 14.29 14.55
C LEU A 59 7.90 15.22 15.67
N LEU A 60 7.84 16.54 15.47
CA LEU A 60 8.20 17.57 16.47
C LEU A 60 7.30 17.57 17.71
N CYS A 61 6.13 16.92 17.63
CA CYS A 61 5.17 16.83 18.74
C CYS A 61 5.35 15.55 19.57
N THR A 62 6.24 14.64 19.17
CA THR A 62 6.43 13.35 19.84
C THR A 62 7.19 13.49 21.16
N LYS A 63 6.85 12.65 22.16
CA LYS A 63 7.50 12.69 23.48
C LYS A 63 8.90 12.05 23.49
N ALA A 64 9.16 11.15 22.53
CA ALA A 64 10.46 10.59 22.21
C ALA A 64 10.30 9.77 20.91
N PRO A 65 10.98 10.09 19.80
CA PRO A 65 10.95 9.25 18.61
C PRO A 65 11.56 7.88 18.94
N SER A 66 11.05 6.79 18.33
CA SER A 66 11.45 5.40 18.64
C SER A 66 12.91 5.04 18.28
N VAL A 67 13.76 6.03 18.02
CA VAL A 67 15.17 5.91 17.64
C VAL A 67 15.98 5.12 18.68
N ALA A 68 15.71 5.31 19.97
CA ALA A 68 16.38 4.55 21.04
C ALA A 68 16.09 3.05 20.94
N SER A 69 14.82 2.65 20.66
CA SER A 69 14.46 1.25 20.46
C SER A 69 15.10 0.66 19.19
N LEU A 70 15.27 1.46 18.14
CA LEU A 70 15.99 1.03 16.92
C LEU A 70 17.47 0.72 17.21
N ARG A 71 18.11 1.52 18.07
CA ARG A 71 19.49 1.29 18.51
C ARG A 71 19.60 0.08 19.43
N HIS A 72 18.88 0.10 20.55
CA HIS A 72 19.10 -0.86 21.63
C HIS A 72 18.47 -2.23 21.38
N ARG A 73 17.33 -2.28 20.69
CA ARG A 73 16.57 -3.54 20.47
C ARG A 73 16.99 -4.22 19.18
N VAL A 74 17.06 -3.45 18.10
CA VAL A 74 17.36 -3.96 16.76
C VAL A 74 18.86 -4.00 16.48
N GLY A 75 19.65 -3.15 17.15
CA GLY A 75 21.09 -3.03 16.90
C GLY A 75 21.45 -2.23 15.66
N LEU A 76 20.56 -1.33 15.20
CA LEU A 76 20.86 -0.49 14.03
C LEU A 76 21.92 0.57 14.34
N SER A 77 22.83 0.79 13.40
CA SER A 77 23.78 1.89 13.46
C SER A 77 23.13 3.23 13.14
N ASP A 78 23.75 4.33 13.55
CA ASP A 78 23.26 5.68 13.28
C ASP A 78 23.06 5.97 11.79
N PRO A 79 24.01 5.61 10.90
CA PRO A 79 23.79 5.72 9.45
C PRO A 79 22.60 4.90 8.94
N GLN A 80 22.36 3.71 9.50
CA GLN A 80 21.22 2.87 9.11
C GLN A 80 19.89 3.49 9.54
N ILE A 81 19.84 4.07 10.74
CA ILE A 81 18.66 4.79 11.22
C ILE A 81 18.43 6.03 10.35
N ALA A 82 19.46 6.83 10.07
CA ALA A 82 19.36 7.98 9.18
C ALA A 82 18.81 7.58 7.79
N SER A 83 19.33 6.49 7.22
CA SER A 83 18.88 5.93 5.93
C SER A 83 17.40 5.55 5.94
N LEU A 84 16.91 4.98 7.04
CA LEU A 84 15.50 4.61 7.22
C LEU A 84 14.60 5.85 7.31
N LEU A 85 15.04 6.90 8.00
CA LEU A 85 14.27 8.13 8.19
C LEU A 85 14.13 8.95 6.92
N LEU A 86 15.13 8.91 6.04
CA LEU A 86 15.11 9.59 4.75
C LEU A 86 14.19 8.91 3.71
N LEU A 87 13.65 7.73 4.02
CA LEU A 87 12.67 7.08 3.14
C LEU A 87 11.31 7.79 3.18
N PRO A 88 10.57 7.80 2.05
CA PRO A 88 9.19 8.29 2.03
C PRO A 88 8.33 7.59 3.10
N GLY A 89 7.90 8.36 4.11
CA GLY A 89 7.12 7.89 5.26
C GLY A 89 7.89 7.00 6.26
N GLY A 90 9.22 6.95 6.21
CA GLY A 90 10.04 6.32 7.25
C GLY A 90 9.92 7.02 8.60
N ALA A 91 10.01 8.36 8.58
CA ALA A 91 9.78 9.21 9.77
C ALA A 91 8.36 9.10 10.35
N LYS A 92 7.37 8.77 9.51
CA LYS A 92 5.99 8.50 9.96
C LYS A 92 5.94 7.32 10.93
N GLY A 93 6.72 6.29 10.66
CA GLY A 93 6.80 5.09 11.50
C GLY A 93 7.17 5.41 12.95
N LEU A 94 8.07 6.37 13.17
CA LEU A 94 8.55 6.75 14.52
C LEU A 94 7.45 7.27 15.46
N HIS A 95 6.37 7.84 14.92
CA HIS A 95 5.26 8.33 15.73
C HIS A 95 4.05 7.39 15.73
N THR A 96 3.83 6.63 14.65
CA THR A 96 2.64 5.78 14.51
C THR A 96 2.74 4.43 15.22
N CYS A 97 3.95 3.86 15.37
CA CYS A 97 4.14 2.54 15.96
C CYS A 97 5.58 2.26 16.39
N ASP A 98 5.78 1.34 17.34
CA ASP A 98 7.12 0.82 17.62
C ASP A 98 7.61 -0.07 16.46
N MET A 99 8.52 0.45 15.63
CA MET A 99 9.06 -0.28 14.48
C MET A 99 10.02 -1.41 14.88
N ALA A 100 10.62 -1.37 16.08
CA ALA A 100 11.67 -2.29 16.49
C ALA A 100 11.28 -3.78 16.36
N PRO A 101 10.15 -4.26 16.90
CA PRO A 101 9.77 -5.68 16.76
C PRO A 101 9.57 -6.14 15.31
N ARG A 102 9.25 -5.21 14.39
CA ARG A 102 9.09 -5.54 12.97
C ARG A 102 10.45 -5.65 12.29
N LEU A 103 11.37 -4.74 12.62
CA LEU A 103 12.72 -4.77 12.07
C LEU A 103 13.50 -5.98 12.60
N GLU A 104 13.33 -6.34 13.87
CA GLU A 104 13.85 -7.60 14.45
C GLU A 104 13.39 -8.84 13.70
N PHE A 105 12.16 -8.83 13.19
CA PHE A 105 11.65 -9.92 12.34
C PHE A 105 12.22 -9.83 10.91
N TRP A 106 12.09 -8.67 10.27
CA TRP A 106 12.36 -8.53 8.84
C TRP A 106 13.85 -8.52 8.48
N ILE A 107 14.75 -8.03 9.35
CA ILE A 107 16.18 -7.95 9.04
C ILE A 107 16.79 -9.36 8.93
N PRO A 108 16.65 -10.27 9.91
CA PRO A 108 17.13 -11.64 9.78
C PRO A 108 16.38 -12.39 8.69
N PHE A 109 15.06 -12.19 8.61
CA PHE A 109 14.24 -12.85 7.61
C PHE A 109 14.73 -12.51 6.20
N LEU A 110 14.91 -11.23 5.84
CA LEU A 110 15.38 -10.81 4.50
C LEU A 110 16.89 -11.01 4.29
N GLY A 111 17.62 -11.41 5.34
CA GLY A 111 19.07 -11.66 5.33
C GLY A 111 19.95 -10.41 5.42
N SER A 112 19.41 -9.19 5.27
CA SER A 112 20.16 -7.95 5.53
C SER A 112 19.26 -6.71 5.67
N PHE A 113 19.77 -5.70 6.38
CA PHE A 113 19.14 -4.38 6.46
C PHE A 113 19.08 -3.66 5.09
N GLU A 114 20.11 -3.82 4.25
CA GLU A 114 20.13 -3.22 2.91
C GLU A 114 19.01 -3.76 2.01
N MET A 115 18.72 -5.05 2.12
CA MET A 115 17.60 -5.66 1.40
C MET A 115 16.26 -5.10 1.88
N LEU A 116 16.13 -4.89 3.19
CA LEU A 116 14.96 -4.26 3.78
C LEU A 116 14.80 -2.81 3.28
N LEU A 117 15.86 -1.99 3.27
CA LEU A 117 15.79 -0.61 2.76
C LEU A 117 15.31 -0.54 1.30
N LYS A 118 15.76 -1.46 0.43
CA LYS A 118 15.27 -1.54 -0.96
C LYS A 118 13.77 -1.77 -1.03
N ILE A 119 13.23 -2.60 -0.15
CA ILE A 119 11.79 -2.87 -0.06
C ILE A 119 11.06 -1.66 0.53
N LEU A 120 11.59 -1.05 1.60
CA LEU A 120 10.97 0.09 2.28
C LEU A 120 10.89 1.36 1.43
N LYS A 121 11.86 1.57 0.52
CA LYS A 121 11.80 2.64 -0.51
C LYS A 121 10.51 2.58 -1.33
N ARG A 122 9.95 1.38 -1.51
CA ARG A 122 8.74 1.15 -2.31
C ARG A 122 7.51 0.91 -1.44
N ASN A 123 7.68 0.33 -0.26
CA ASN A 123 6.59 0.00 0.65
C ASN A 123 7.00 0.11 2.12
N ASN A 124 6.77 1.27 2.73
CA ASN A 124 6.96 1.45 4.17
C ASN A 124 5.90 0.72 5.02
N ALA A 125 4.81 0.21 4.42
CA ALA A 125 3.69 -0.34 5.17
C ALA A 125 4.04 -1.65 5.90
N ILE A 126 5.11 -2.31 5.47
CA ILE A 126 5.65 -3.55 6.05
C ILE A 126 6.18 -3.32 7.48
N VAL A 127 6.69 -2.12 7.75
CA VAL A 127 7.22 -1.73 9.08
C VAL A 127 6.25 -0.84 9.87
N SER A 128 5.14 -0.40 9.28
CA SER A 128 4.08 0.31 10.01
C SER A 128 2.89 -0.58 10.41
N SER A 129 2.56 -1.61 9.62
CA SER A 129 1.47 -2.56 9.91
C SER A 129 1.91 -3.63 10.91
N SER A 130 1.04 -4.07 11.83
CA SER A 130 1.40 -5.15 12.78
C SER A 130 1.62 -6.48 12.06
N LEU A 131 2.54 -7.30 12.57
CA LEU A 131 2.77 -8.67 12.06
C LEU A 131 1.46 -9.48 12.06
N GLU A 132 0.59 -9.27 13.05
CA GLU A 132 -0.73 -9.90 13.14
C GLU A 132 -1.70 -9.42 12.05
N LYS A 133 -1.78 -8.11 11.77
CA LYS A 133 -2.58 -7.60 10.65
C LYS A 133 -2.02 -8.06 9.30
N MET A 134 -0.70 -8.24 9.21
CA MET A 134 -0.05 -8.80 8.02
C MET A 134 -0.30 -10.30 7.88
N SER A 135 -0.32 -11.06 8.97
CA SER A 135 -0.65 -12.49 8.96
C SER A 135 -2.12 -12.72 8.62
N GLN A 136 -3.02 -11.84 9.05
CA GLN A 136 -4.45 -11.90 8.69
C GLN A 136 -4.73 -11.50 7.24
N THR A 137 -3.94 -10.60 6.65
CA THR A 137 -4.15 -10.14 5.27
C THR A 137 -3.36 -10.91 4.23
N SER A 138 -2.22 -11.52 4.61
CA SER A 138 -1.46 -12.41 3.72
C SER A 138 -0.47 -13.29 4.50
N THR A 139 -0.99 -14.27 5.23
CA THR A 139 -0.24 -15.22 6.10
C THR A 139 0.91 -15.92 5.38
N ARG A 140 0.77 -16.17 4.07
CA ARG A 140 1.79 -16.83 3.26
C ARG A 140 3.01 -15.95 2.94
N VAL A 141 2.87 -14.61 2.96
CA VAL A 141 4.00 -13.70 2.71
C VAL A 141 5.11 -13.90 3.74
N LEU A 142 4.72 -14.24 4.97
CA LEU A 142 5.62 -14.54 6.09
C LEU A 142 6.24 -15.95 6.01
N THR A 143 5.76 -16.82 5.13
CA THR A 143 6.26 -18.19 4.94
C THR A 143 7.21 -18.34 3.75
N PHE A 144 7.39 -17.29 2.95
CA PHE A 144 8.26 -17.35 1.78
C PHE A 144 9.72 -17.11 2.14
N SER A 145 10.63 -17.75 1.43
CA SER A 145 12.04 -17.40 1.51
C SER A 145 12.29 -15.98 0.95
N PRO A 146 13.36 -15.30 1.37
CA PRO A 146 13.71 -13.96 0.88
C PRO A 146 13.87 -13.91 -0.65
N GLU A 147 14.43 -14.97 -1.23
CA GLU A 147 14.61 -15.09 -2.67
C GLU A 147 13.26 -15.19 -3.40
N ARG A 148 12.29 -15.89 -2.82
CA ARG A 148 10.93 -15.96 -3.36
C ARG A 148 10.25 -14.59 -3.31
N LEU A 149 10.46 -13.83 -2.23
CA LEU A 149 9.92 -12.48 -2.11
C LEU A 149 10.55 -11.51 -3.11
N LYS A 150 11.86 -11.59 -3.36
CA LYS A 150 12.52 -10.80 -4.41
C LYS A 150 11.87 -11.01 -5.77
N VAL A 151 11.63 -12.27 -6.14
CA VAL A 151 10.98 -12.63 -7.41
C VAL A 151 9.56 -12.06 -7.49
N ILE A 152 8.77 -12.17 -6.41
CA ILE A 152 7.41 -11.62 -6.35
C ILE A 152 7.42 -10.09 -6.49
N VAL A 153 8.33 -9.41 -5.80
CA VAL A 153 8.48 -7.95 -5.90
C VAL A 153 8.88 -7.56 -7.31
N GLN A 154 9.87 -8.21 -7.92
CA GLN A 154 10.28 -7.95 -9.31
C GLN A 154 9.15 -8.21 -10.32
N GLN A 155 8.32 -9.22 -10.09
CA GLN A 155 7.15 -9.50 -10.94
C GLN A 155 6.11 -8.40 -10.85
N VAL A 156 5.81 -7.95 -9.62
CA VAL A 156 4.93 -6.80 -9.40
C VAL A 156 5.45 -5.54 -10.09
N GLU A 157 6.78 -5.36 -10.16
CA GLU A 157 7.44 -4.26 -10.88
C GLU A 157 7.29 -4.39 -12.41
N LYS A 158 7.49 -5.59 -12.98
CA LYS A 158 7.35 -5.85 -14.43
C LYS A 158 5.92 -5.67 -14.94
N LEU A 159 4.92 -5.81 -14.08
CA LEU A 159 3.52 -5.56 -14.44
C LEU A 159 3.21 -4.07 -14.64
N HIS A 160 4.21 -3.18 -14.57
CA HIS A 160 4.09 -1.74 -14.76
C HIS A 160 3.00 -1.12 -13.87
N MET A 161 2.80 -1.65 -12.66
CA MET A 161 1.80 -1.16 -11.71
C MET A 161 2.38 0.05 -10.95
N PRO A 162 2.05 1.31 -11.32
CA PRO A 162 2.71 2.48 -10.75
C PRO A 162 2.13 2.76 -9.36
N GLY A 163 3.00 2.87 -8.34
CA GLY A 163 2.78 3.73 -7.16
C GLY A 163 1.60 3.44 -6.24
N CYS A 164 0.85 2.35 -6.39
CA CYS A 164 -0.30 2.06 -5.54
C CYS A 164 0.13 1.42 -4.21
N SER A 165 0.58 2.24 -3.24
CA SER A 165 1.11 1.79 -1.94
C SER A 165 0.15 0.85 -1.17
N TRP A 166 -1.16 1.07 -1.30
CA TRP A 166 -2.19 0.22 -0.69
C TRP A 166 -2.43 -1.09 -1.46
N ALA A 167 -2.34 -1.05 -2.78
CA ALA A 167 -2.55 -2.19 -3.66
C ALA A 167 -1.38 -3.16 -3.62
N PHE A 168 -0.16 -2.66 -3.38
CA PHE A 168 1.05 -3.45 -3.36
C PHE A 168 0.98 -4.59 -2.33
N LYS A 169 0.44 -4.34 -1.11
CA LYS A 169 0.28 -5.40 -0.11
C LYS A 169 -0.61 -6.55 -0.61
N ASN A 170 -1.70 -6.20 -1.28
CA ASN A 170 -2.69 -7.15 -1.77
C ASN A 170 -2.21 -7.83 -3.06
N ALA A 171 -1.48 -7.10 -3.90
CA ALA A 171 -0.84 -7.58 -5.11
C ALA A 171 0.27 -8.58 -4.79
N VAL A 172 1.14 -8.28 -3.81
CA VAL A 172 2.12 -9.24 -3.30
C VAL A 172 1.41 -10.49 -2.80
N GLY A 173 0.33 -10.36 -2.03
CA GLY A 173 -0.46 -11.53 -1.60
C GLY A 173 -1.02 -12.36 -2.75
N ALA A 174 -1.58 -11.73 -3.78
CA ALA A 174 -2.17 -12.42 -4.93
C ALA A 174 -1.12 -13.06 -5.85
N VAL A 175 -0.04 -12.34 -6.16
CA VAL A 175 1.08 -12.82 -6.99
C VAL A 175 1.83 -13.92 -6.26
N ALA A 176 1.99 -13.84 -4.94
CA ALA A 176 2.69 -14.87 -4.19
C ALA A 176 1.98 -16.23 -4.16
N ARG A 177 0.67 -16.26 -4.46
CA ARG A 177 -0.09 -17.51 -4.66
C ARG A 177 0.12 -18.12 -6.04
N SER A 178 0.81 -17.41 -6.93
CA SER A 178 0.99 -17.76 -8.35
C SER A 178 2.49 -17.71 -8.70
N ASN A 179 2.83 -18.15 -9.91
CA ASN A 179 4.16 -17.93 -10.50
C ASN A 179 4.04 -16.93 -11.66
N GLU A 180 5.18 -16.48 -12.20
CA GLU A 180 5.21 -15.48 -13.29
C GLU A 180 4.34 -15.87 -14.48
N GLY A 181 4.49 -17.12 -14.93
CA GLY A 181 3.78 -17.64 -16.09
C GLY A 181 2.26 -17.63 -15.88
N ILE A 182 1.80 -18.03 -14.69
CA ILE A 182 0.38 -18.01 -14.34
C ILE A 182 -0.16 -16.57 -14.29
N VAL A 183 0.61 -15.62 -13.74
CA VAL A 183 0.16 -14.22 -13.68
C VAL A 183 0.07 -13.63 -15.09
N ASN A 184 1.08 -13.85 -15.93
CA ASN A 184 1.08 -13.36 -17.31
C ASN A 184 -0.04 -14.00 -18.15
N ALA A 185 -0.21 -15.32 -18.07
CA ALA A 185 -1.30 -16.03 -18.75
C ALA A 185 -2.67 -15.50 -18.34
N ARG A 186 -2.89 -15.22 -17.04
CA ARG A 186 -4.14 -14.62 -16.55
C ARG A 186 -4.34 -13.20 -17.04
N MET A 187 -3.29 -12.39 -17.11
CA MET A 187 -3.35 -11.02 -17.66
C MET A 187 -3.73 -11.05 -19.14
N GLU A 188 -3.09 -11.92 -19.92
CA GLU A 188 -3.40 -12.11 -21.35
C GLU A 188 -4.82 -12.63 -21.57
N PHE A 189 -5.24 -13.63 -20.78
CA PHE A 189 -6.60 -14.16 -20.80
C PHE A 189 -7.64 -13.07 -20.51
N LEU A 190 -7.43 -12.26 -19.46
CA LEU A 190 -8.34 -11.18 -19.08
C LEU A 190 -8.38 -10.07 -20.14
N SER A 191 -7.22 -9.68 -20.68
CA SER A 191 -7.13 -8.66 -21.72
C SER A 191 -7.88 -9.10 -22.98
N SER A 192 -7.70 -10.36 -23.38
CA SER A 192 -8.39 -10.95 -24.55
C SER A 192 -9.89 -11.10 -24.31
N SER A 193 -10.30 -11.61 -23.14
CA SER A 193 -11.71 -11.88 -22.83
C SER A 193 -12.54 -10.61 -22.64
N LEU A 194 -11.91 -9.52 -22.18
CA LEU A 194 -12.57 -8.21 -22.00
C LEU A 194 -12.30 -7.26 -23.18
N GLY A 195 -11.50 -7.66 -24.17
CA GLY A 195 -11.15 -6.83 -25.32
C GLY A 195 -10.50 -5.50 -24.95
N CYS A 196 -9.65 -5.48 -23.93
CA CYS A 196 -9.10 -4.25 -23.35
C CYS A 196 -7.57 -4.19 -23.42
N SER A 197 -7.01 -2.97 -23.42
CA SER A 197 -5.56 -2.79 -23.38
C SER A 197 -4.96 -3.24 -22.05
N MET A 198 -3.71 -3.70 -22.08
CA MET A 198 -2.98 -4.07 -20.87
C MET A 198 -2.90 -2.93 -19.85
N GLU A 199 -2.83 -1.68 -20.29
CA GLU A 199 -2.82 -0.50 -19.42
C GLU A 199 -4.12 -0.39 -18.60
N LYS A 200 -5.28 -0.48 -19.26
CA LYS A 200 -6.59 -0.47 -18.59
C LYS A 200 -6.72 -1.64 -17.62
N LEU A 201 -6.27 -2.83 -18.03
CA LEU A 201 -6.30 -4.01 -17.20
C LEU A 201 -5.40 -3.87 -15.96
N CYS A 202 -4.17 -3.37 -16.12
CA CYS A 202 -3.26 -3.11 -15.00
C CYS A 202 -3.88 -2.14 -13.98
N SER A 203 -4.56 -1.09 -14.45
CA SER A 203 -5.30 -0.17 -13.57
C SER A 203 -6.40 -0.88 -12.76
N ALA A 204 -7.15 -1.78 -13.39
CA ALA A 204 -8.17 -2.59 -12.72
C ALA A 204 -7.56 -3.57 -11.71
N VAL A 205 -6.49 -4.28 -12.09
CA VAL A 205 -5.75 -5.21 -11.22
C VAL A 205 -5.15 -4.48 -10.02
N CYS A 206 -4.65 -3.26 -10.20
CA CYS A 206 -4.19 -2.42 -9.07
C CYS A 206 -5.31 -2.17 -8.06
N LYS A 207 -6.56 -1.97 -8.52
CA LYS A 207 -7.71 -1.78 -7.61
C LYS A 207 -8.18 -3.08 -6.96
N CYS A 208 -7.98 -4.24 -7.59
CA CYS A 208 -8.41 -5.52 -7.04
C CYS A 208 -7.49 -6.66 -7.48
N PRO A 209 -6.31 -6.81 -6.87
CA PRO A 209 -5.34 -7.82 -7.29
C PRO A 209 -5.81 -9.25 -7.03
N GLN A 210 -6.85 -9.43 -6.20
CA GLN A 210 -7.45 -10.72 -5.86
C GLN A 210 -7.96 -11.49 -7.09
N ILE A 211 -8.30 -10.78 -8.18
CA ILE A 211 -8.75 -11.41 -9.43
C ILE A 211 -7.67 -12.29 -10.05
N LEU A 212 -6.38 -11.95 -9.84
CA LEU A 212 -5.25 -12.77 -10.28
C LEU A 212 -5.13 -14.08 -9.51
N GLY A 213 -5.86 -14.27 -8.40
CA GLY A 213 -5.89 -15.52 -7.65
C GLY A 213 -6.94 -16.53 -8.15
N LEU A 214 -7.81 -16.12 -9.08
CA LEU A 214 -8.88 -16.97 -9.62
C LEU A 214 -8.35 -17.85 -10.76
N SER A 215 -8.93 -19.05 -10.94
CA SER A 215 -8.63 -19.86 -12.11
C SER A 215 -9.23 -19.24 -13.36
N GLU A 216 -8.61 -19.47 -14.52
CA GLU A 216 -9.12 -19.00 -15.81
C GLU A 216 -10.55 -19.50 -16.07
N SER A 217 -10.86 -20.75 -15.70
CA SER A 217 -12.22 -21.29 -15.76
C SER A 217 -13.24 -20.47 -14.96
N LYS A 218 -12.89 -20.04 -13.74
CA LYS A 218 -13.76 -19.21 -12.90
C LYS A 218 -13.89 -17.79 -13.45
N LEU A 219 -12.82 -17.24 -14.02
CA LEU A 219 -12.85 -15.93 -14.65
C LEU A 219 -13.73 -15.97 -15.91
N HIS A 220 -13.57 -17.00 -16.73
CA HIS A 220 -14.34 -17.22 -17.95
C HIS A 220 -15.85 -17.23 -17.68
N SER A 221 -16.33 -18.12 -16.78
CA SER A 221 -17.76 -18.21 -16.48
C SER A 221 -18.34 -16.91 -15.91
N LYS A 222 -17.54 -16.12 -15.19
CA LYS A 222 -17.97 -14.81 -14.68
C LYS A 222 -18.04 -13.77 -15.77
N ILE A 223 -17.05 -13.72 -16.67
CA ILE A 223 -17.03 -12.78 -17.78
C ILE A 223 -18.16 -13.10 -18.76
N GLU A 224 -18.35 -14.37 -19.11
CA GLU A 224 -19.45 -14.83 -19.96
C GLU A 224 -20.81 -14.42 -19.37
N PHE A 225 -21.00 -14.59 -18.06
CA PHE A 225 -22.22 -14.14 -17.40
C PHE A 225 -22.36 -12.60 -17.43
N LEU A 226 -21.35 -11.85 -17.00
CA LEU A 226 -21.44 -10.39 -16.87
C LEU A 226 -21.54 -9.66 -18.21
N VAL A 227 -20.77 -10.10 -19.21
CA VAL A 227 -20.75 -9.48 -20.54
C VAL A 227 -21.82 -10.10 -21.44
N GLY A 228 -21.88 -11.43 -21.51
CA GLY A 228 -22.76 -12.15 -22.43
C GLY A 228 -24.22 -12.21 -21.99
N LYS A 229 -24.49 -12.53 -20.71
CA LYS A 229 -25.87 -12.64 -20.19
C LYS A 229 -26.42 -11.30 -19.69
N VAL A 230 -25.66 -10.62 -18.83
CA VAL A 230 -26.10 -9.38 -18.18
C VAL A 230 -25.93 -8.17 -19.11
N GLY A 231 -25.05 -8.24 -20.12
CA GLY A 231 -24.83 -7.16 -21.08
C GLY A 231 -24.01 -5.98 -20.54
N LEU A 232 -23.14 -6.21 -19.54
CA LEU A 232 -22.27 -5.15 -19.04
C LEU A 232 -21.11 -4.87 -20.00
N GLU A 233 -20.84 -3.59 -20.23
CA GLU A 233 -19.66 -3.17 -20.98
C GLU A 233 -18.36 -3.54 -20.25
N PRO A 234 -17.33 -4.04 -20.96
CA PRO A 234 -16.05 -4.37 -20.35
C PRO A 234 -15.41 -3.21 -19.56
N ASP A 235 -15.53 -1.97 -20.05
CA ASP A 235 -15.03 -0.78 -19.34
C ASP A 235 -15.73 -0.57 -17.99
N TYR A 236 -17.02 -0.90 -17.87
CA TYR A 236 -17.74 -0.85 -16.58
C TYR A 236 -17.18 -1.88 -15.59
N ILE A 237 -16.81 -3.07 -16.07
CA ILE A 237 -16.20 -4.14 -15.25
C ILE A 237 -14.79 -3.72 -14.81
N LEU A 238 -13.98 -3.13 -15.70
CA LEU A 238 -12.62 -2.66 -15.38
C LEU A 238 -12.62 -1.52 -14.37
N GLN A 239 -13.66 -0.68 -14.36
CA GLN A 239 -13.84 0.33 -13.31
C GLN A 239 -14.21 -0.29 -11.95
N ARG A 240 -14.82 -1.50 -11.95
CA ARG A 240 -15.30 -2.21 -10.75
C ARG A 240 -14.83 -3.68 -10.75
N PRO A 241 -13.51 -3.94 -10.68
CA PRO A 241 -12.97 -5.29 -10.82
C PRO A 241 -13.40 -6.25 -9.68
N VAL A 242 -13.89 -5.70 -8.56
CA VAL A 242 -14.49 -6.47 -7.47
C VAL A 242 -15.65 -7.37 -7.92
N LEU A 243 -16.34 -7.02 -9.01
CA LEU A 243 -17.42 -7.85 -9.58
C LEU A 243 -16.97 -9.27 -9.91
N LEU A 244 -15.73 -9.43 -10.38
CA LEU A 244 -15.14 -10.72 -10.70
C LEU A 244 -14.81 -11.56 -9.45
N THR A 245 -14.83 -10.96 -8.26
CA THR A 245 -14.54 -11.65 -7.00
C THR A 245 -15.78 -12.26 -6.35
N TYR A 246 -16.98 -11.78 -6.66
CA TYR A 246 -18.22 -12.33 -6.12
C TYR A 246 -18.50 -13.73 -6.66
N SER A 247 -19.07 -14.63 -5.84
CA SER A 247 -19.49 -15.95 -6.31
C SER A 247 -20.59 -15.81 -7.37
N LEU A 248 -20.44 -16.56 -8.45
CA LEU A 248 -21.37 -16.52 -9.58
C LEU A 248 -22.74 -17.02 -9.14
N GLU A 249 -22.79 -18.21 -8.55
CA GLU A 249 -24.03 -18.88 -8.17
C GLU A 249 -24.69 -18.23 -6.95
N LYS A 250 -23.90 -17.77 -5.96
CA LYS A 250 -24.44 -17.26 -4.69
C LYS A 250 -24.83 -15.79 -4.74
N TRP A 251 -24.21 -14.98 -5.61
CA TRP A 251 -24.38 -13.53 -5.57
C TRP A 251 -24.76 -12.93 -6.92
N LEU A 252 -24.02 -13.24 -7.99
CA LEU A 252 -24.22 -12.58 -9.28
C LEU A 252 -25.54 -13.01 -9.93
N VAL A 253 -25.79 -14.33 -10.02
CA VAL A 253 -27.01 -14.88 -10.64
C VAL A 253 -28.27 -14.48 -9.87
N PRO A 254 -28.38 -14.66 -8.54
CA PRO A 254 -29.60 -14.29 -7.81
C PRO A 254 -29.92 -12.80 -7.90
N ARG A 255 -28.90 -11.93 -7.83
CA ARG A 255 -29.11 -10.47 -7.94
C ARG A 255 -29.56 -10.06 -9.34
N HIS A 256 -29.01 -10.68 -10.37
CA HIS A 256 -29.43 -10.41 -11.74
C HIS A 256 -30.91 -10.77 -11.94
N TYR A 257 -31.33 -11.95 -11.48
CA TYR A 257 -32.73 -12.38 -11.57
C TYR A 257 -33.69 -11.39 -10.88
N VAL A 258 -33.35 -10.93 -9.68
CA VAL A 258 -34.15 -9.91 -8.97
C VAL A 258 -34.26 -8.63 -9.79
N VAL A 259 -33.15 -8.17 -10.38
CA VAL A 259 -33.14 -6.96 -11.22
C VAL A 259 -33.99 -7.15 -12.47
N GLU A 260 -33.94 -8.30 -13.14
CA GLU A 260 -34.79 -8.60 -14.29
C GLU A 260 -36.28 -8.52 -13.91
N VAL A 261 -36.68 -9.12 -12.78
CA VAL A 261 -38.06 -9.03 -12.29
C VAL A 261 -38.49 -7.59 -12.01
N LEU A 262 -37.60 -6.78 -11.41
CA LEU A 262 -37.89 -5.36 -11.13
C LEU A 262 -38.00 -4.52 -12.40
N LEU A 263 -37.18 -4.81 -13.43
CA LEU A 263 -37.25 -4.17 -14.74
C LEU A 263 -38.57 -4.49 -15.44
N VAL A 264 -38.97 -5.77 -15.46
CA VAL A 264 -40.24 -6.22 -16.04
C VAL A 264 -41.44 -5.57 -15.33
N LYS A 265 -41.35 -5.38 -14.01
CA LYS A 265 -42.38 -4.68 -13.23
C LYS A 265 -42.33 -3.15 -13.35
N GLY A 266 -41.39 -2.59 -14.11
CA GLY A 266 -41.24 -1.15 -14.30
C GLY A 266 -40.80 -0.37 -13.05
N LEU A 267 -40.30 -1.07 -12.02
CA LEU A 267 -39.90 -0.45 -10.74
C LEU A 267 -38.52 0.22 -10.82
N ILE A 268 -37.70 -0.17 -11.81
CA ILE A 268 -36.39 0.42 -12.08
C ILE A 268 -36.21 0.64 -13.58
N LYS A 269 -35.43 1.66 -13.97
CA LYS A 269 -35.23 2.07 -15.37
C LYS A 269 -33.91 1.62 -15.98
N LYS A 270 -32.95 1.16 -15.18
CA LYS A 270 -31.61 0.75 -15.65
C LYS A 270 -31.03 -0.34 -14.75
N LEU A 271 -30.20 -1.20 -15.33
CA LEU A 271 -29.32 -2.11 -14.61
C LEU A 271 -28.35 -1.30 -13.73
N LEU A 272 -28.69 -1.12 -12.46
CA LEU A 272 -27.81 -0.62 -11.41
C LEU A 272 -27.41 -1.79 -10.48
N ILE A 273 -26.95 -2.89 -11.06
CA ILE A 273 -26.93 -4.19 -10.35
C ILE A 273 -25.89 -4.23 -9.20
N PHE A 274 -24.92 -3.31 -9.17
CA PHE A 274 -23.76 -3.48 -8.29
C PHE A 274 -23.22 -2.21 -7.62
N THR A 275 -24.07 -1.20 -7.39
CA THR A 275 -23.68 0.08 -6.78
C THR A 275 -23.83 0.17 -5.26
N VAL A 276 -24.05 -0.93 -4.53
CA VAL A 276 -24.11 -0.86 -3.07
C VAL A 276 -22.70 -0.88 -2.48
N VAL A 277 -22.32 0.30 -2.03
CA VAL A 277 -21.14 0.71 -1.27
C VAL A 277 -20.94 -0.20 -0.04
N TYR A 278 -19.68 -0.55 0.22
CA TYR A 278 -19.23 -1.17 1.48
C TYR A 278 -19.62 -0.25 2.66
N VAL A 279 -20.41 -0.76 3.62
CA VAL A 279 -20.41 -0.26 5.01
C VAL A 279 -19.23 -0.89 5.72
#